data_AF-A0AAV0DQG9-F1
#
_entry.id   AF-A0AAV0DQG9-F1
#
_cell.length_a   1.000
_cell.length_b   1.000
_cell.length_c   1.000
_cell.angle_alpha   90.00
_cell.angle_beta   90.00
_cell.angle_gamma   90.00
#
_symmetry.space_group_name_H-M   'P 1'
#
loop_
_entity.id
_entity.type
_entity.pdbx_description
1 polymer ?
#
loop_
_entity_poly.entity_id
_entity_poly.type
_entity_poly.pdbx_seq_one_letter_code
_entity_poly.pdbx_strand_id
1 'polypeptide(L)'
;MEPKLGKMIILGAILNCLDPILTIVAGLSVRDPFLAPLDKKDLAEAAKAQFSRDHSDHLAIVRAYEGWRDAEKDHAGYEYCWKNFLSAQSMRVIDSLRKEFYSLLKDTGLVDSNPTIYNAWSYDQSLVRAVVCYGLYPGICSVVHNDKSFSLKTMEDGQVFLYSNSVNARDTKIPFPWLAFNEKIKVNAVFLRDSTAISDSVLLLFGGSISKGDSDGHLKMLGGYLEFFMSSSTAEMFQSLRKELDELIQIKLLHPKMGVHTYHELLSAIRLILSGDQCSGKFVFNRQMMTQQPSNPSSTATPSQPSMSRTESGPGGDNPKSQLQTVLIRAGIAAPVYETKQLSNTQYRSTVEFNGTQIVGRPCNNKKQAEKDAAAEALEWLLGENRATNGYVDHVSMLLKKSKKDHY
;
A
#
# COMPACT_ATOMS: atom_id res chain seq x y z
N MET A 1 -1.14 -9.24 -23.56
CA MET A 1 -1.38 -8.89 -22.15
C MET A 1 -2.87 -8.68 -21.94
N GLU A 2 -3.44 -9.20 -20.86
CA GLU A 2 -4.85 -8.93 -20.52
C GLU A 2 -5.07 -7.47 -20.09
N PRO A 3 -6.19 -6.82 -20.44
CA PRO A 3 -6.44 -5.41 -20.09
C PRO A 3 -6.30 -5.10 -18.59
N LYS A 4 -6.68 -6.06 -17.74
CA LYS A 4 -6.60 -5.95 -16.27
C LYS A 4 -5.16 -5.80 -15.75
N LEU A 5 -4.21 -6.45 -16.43
CA LEU A 5 -2.78 -6.35 -16.14
C LEU A 5 -2.18 -5.07 -16.72
N GLY A 6 -2.63 -4.64 -17.90
CA GLY A 6 -2.22 -3.38 -18.52
C GLY A 6 -2.57 -2.16 -17.65
N LYS A 7 -3.81 -2.08 -17.15
CA LYS A 7 -4.22 -1.00 -16.24
C LYS A 7 -3.43 -1.00 -14.93
N MET A 8 -3.00 -2.18 -14.45
CA MET A 8 -2.18 -2.31 -13.24
C MET A 8 -0.81 -1.65 -13.45
N ILE A 9 -0.13 -1.94 -14.56
CA ILE A 9 1.18 -1.35 -14.89
C ILE A 9 1.07 0.17 -15.05
N ILE A 10 0.06 0.65 -15.79
CA ILE A 10 -0.17 2.08 -16.01
C ILE A 10 -0.34 2.80 -14.66
N LEU A 11 -1.17 2.24 -13.76
CA LEU A 11 -1.35 2.83 -12.44
C LEU A 11 -0.08 2.76 -11.59
N GLY A 12 0.70 1.68 -11.68
CA GLY A 12 2.01 1.57 -11.03
C GLY A 12 2.98 2.68 -11.44
N ALA A 13 2.97 3.08 -12.72
CA ALA A 13 3.75 4.22 -13.20
C ALA A 13 3.21 5.57 -12.66
N ILE A 14 1.89 5.76 -12.64
CA ILE A 14 1.26 6.99 -12.11
C ILE A 14 1.54 7.17 -10.61
N LEU A 15 1.53 6.07 -9.86
CA LEU A 15 1.73 6.05 -8.42
C LEU A 15 3.18 5.72 -8.02
N ASN A 16 4.15 5.95 -8.91
CA ASN A 16 5.59 5.83 -8.62
C ASN A 16 6.00 4.53 -7.89
N CYS A 17 5.36 3.40 -8.20
CA CYS A 17 5.67 2.07 -7.66
C CYS A 17 5.80 1.03 -8.79
N LEU A 18 6.40 1.43 -9.91
CA LEU A 18 6.38 0.64 -11.15
C LEU A 18 7.17 -0.67 -11.04
N ASP A 19 8.32 -0.69 -10.38
CA ASP A 19 9.22 -1.84 -10.30
C ASP A 19 8.56 -3.08 -9.69
N PRO A 20 7.94 -3.04 -8.50
CA PRO A 20 7.24 -4.22 -7.95
C PRO A 20 6.04 -4.61 -8.81
N ILE A 21 5.34 -3.64 -9.42
CA ILE A 21 4.17 -3.91 -10.26
C ILE A 21 4.55 -4.62 -11.56
N LEU A 22 5.69 -4.28 -12.16
CA LEU A 22 6.24 -5.01 -13.30
C LEU A 22 6.53 -6.47 -12.93
N THR A 23 7.08 -6.73 -11.73
CA THR A 23 7.28 -8.12 -11.26
C THR A 23 5.96 -8.84 -11.08
N ILE A 24 4.98 -8.20 -10.43
CA ILE A 24 3.67 -8.81 -10.17
C ILE A 24 3.00 -9.17 -11.49
N VAL A 25 2.94 -8.25 -12.44
CA VAL A 25 2.28 -8.48 -13.72
C VAL A 25 3.00 -9.50 -14.58
N ALA A 26 4.34 -9.49 -14.60
CA ALA A 26 5.12 -10.53 -15.26
C ALA A 26 4.90 -11.90 -14.60
N GLY A 27 4.86 -11.94 -13.28
CA GLY A 27 4.57 -13.14 -12.48
C GLY A 27 3.21 -13.74 -12.75
N LEU A 28 2.17 -12.90 -12.86
CA LEU A 28 0.82 -13.32 -13.23
C LEU A 28 0.69 -13.76 -14.70
N SER A 29 1.66 -13.39 -15.55
CA SER A 29 1.69 -13.76 -16.98
C SER A 29 2.45 -15.06 -17.26
N VAL A 30 3.03 -15.68 -16.23
CA VAL A 30 3.80 -16.92 -16.34
C VAL A 30 3.23 -18.00 -15.42
N ARG A 31 3.72 -19.24 -15.55
CA ARG A 31 3.47 -20.27 -14.54
C ARG A 31 4.07 -19.85 -13.20
N ASP A 32 3.37 -20.16 -12.11
CA ASP A 32 3.83 -19.88 -10.74
C ASP A 32 5.30 -20.30 -10.55
N PRO A 33 6.20 -19.36 -10.20
CA PRO A 33 7.62 -19.66 -10.04
C PRO A 33 7.89 -20.51 -8.80
N PHE A 34 6.98 -20.56 -7.82
CA PHE A 34 7.13 -21.37 -6.61
C PHE A 34 6.78 -22.83 -6.91
N LEU A 35 7.78 -23.71 -6.75
CA LEU A 35 7.66 -25.14 -6.96
C LEU A 35 7.23 -25.82 -5.65
N ALA A 36 6.35 -26.81 -5.74
CA ALA A 36 5.97 -27.66 -4.61
C ALA A 36 6.08 -29.15 -4.99
N PRO A 37 7.30 -29.71 -5.07
CA PRO A 37 7.49 -31.14 -5.32
C PRO A 37 6.81 -31.98 -4.24
N LEU A 38 6.11 -33.05 -4.63
CA LEU A 38 5.31 -33.86 -3.70
C LEU A 38 6.13 -34.47 -2.55
N ASP A 39 7.37 -34.86 -2.83
CA ASP A 39 8.33 -35.45 -1.89
C ASP A 39 8.99 -34.42 -0.96
N LYS A 40 8.92 -33.12 -1.31
CA LYS A 40 9.56 -32.02 -0.56
C LYS A 40 8.60 -30.89 -0.26
N LYS A 41 7.31 -31.20 -0.20
CA LYS A 41 6.23 -30.21 -0.06
C LYS A 41 6.44 -29.32 1.17
N ASP A 42 6.72 -29.92 2.33
CA ASP A 42 6.92 -29.16 3.57
C ASP A 42 8.13 -28.21 3.51
N LEU A 43 9.22 -28.65 2.88
CA LEU A 43 10.42 -27.82 2.68
C LEU A 43 10.15 -26.66 1.71
N ALA A 44 9.45 -26.94 0.61
CA ALA A 44 9.07 -25.93 -0.37
C ALA A 44 8.15 -24.87 0.25
N GLU A 45 7.20 -25.31 1.08
CA GLU A 45 6.29 -24.41 1.78
C GLU A 45 7.00 -23.58 2.85
N ALA A 46 7.93 -24.18 3.60
CA ALA A 46 8.77 -23.44 4.54
C ALA A 46 9.64 -22.39 3.82
N ALA A 47 10.18 -22.74 2.65
CA ALA A 47 10.91 -21.80 1.81
C ALA A 47 10.00 -20.69 1.25
N LYS A 48 8.77 -21.01 0.86
CA LYS A 48 7.80 -20.00 0.39
C LYS A 48 7.39 -19.05 1.52
N ALA A 49 7.27 -19.55 2.75
CA ALA A 49 6.93 -18.76 3.93
C ALA A 49 7.98 -17.67 4.27
N GLN A 50 9.21 -17.80 3.78
CA GLN A 50 10.21 -16.73 3.88
C GLN A 50 9.75 -15.45 3.18
N PHE A 51 8.97 -15.61 2.10
CA PHE A 51 8.46 -14.54 1.26
C PHE A 51 7.04 -14.11 1.64
N SER A 52 6.35 -14.84 2.53
CA SER A 52 4.93 -14.67 2.86
C SER A 52 4.61 -13.47 3.75
N ARG A 53 5.61 -12.64 4.08
CA ARG A 53 5.39 -11.45 4.91
C ARG A 53 4.24 -10.62 4.34
N ASP A 54 3.38 -10.14 5.22
CA ASP A 54 2.32 -9.20 4.88
C ASP A 54 1.14 -9.78 4.06
N HIS A 55 0.85 -11.08 4.16
CA HIS A 55 -0.40 -11.68 3.65
C HIS A 55 -0.67 -11.45 2.14
N SER A 56 0.35 -11.62 1.29
CA SER A 56 0.23 -11.34 -0.15
C SER A 56 1.12 -12.25 -1.00
N ASP A 57 0.49 -13.06 -1.85
CA ASP A 57 1.17 -13.86 -2.88
C ASP A 57 1.91 -12.97 -3.88
N HIS A 58 1.30 -11.83 -4.24
CA HIS A 58 1.84 -10.87 -5.18
C HIS A 58 3.09 -10.15 -4.62
N LEU A 59 3.15 -9.86 -3.32
CA LEU A 59 4.38 -9.34 -2.70
C LEU A 59 5.41 -10.45 -2.47
N ALA A 60 4.98 -11.70 -2.27
CA ALA A 60 5.90 -12.83 -2.15
C ALA A 60 6.70 -13.04 -3.44
N ILE A 61 6.06 -12.94 -4.62
CA ILE A 61 6.78 -13.02 -5.91
C ILE A 61 7.73 -11.83 -6.14
N VAL A 62 7.38 -10.62 -5.66
CA VAL A 62 8.30 -9.45 -5.69
C VAL A 62 9.58 -9.77 -4.94
N ARG A 63 9.47 -10.25 -3.70
CA ARG A 63 10.63 -10.56 -2.85
C ARG A 63 11.47 -11.72 -3.41
N ALA A 64 10.82 -12.74 -3.95
CA ALA A 64 11.51 -13.88 -4.56
C ALA A 64 12.29 -13.45 -5.82
N TYR A 65 11.71 -12.59 -6.65
CA TYR A 65 12.39 -12.03 -7.83
C TYR A 65 13.54 -11.10 -7.42
N GLU A 66 13.36 -10.22 -6.43
CA GLU A 66 14.42 -9.32 -5.96
C GLU A 66 15.63 -10.09 -5.45
N GLY A 67 15.41 -11.10 -4.61
CA GLY A 67 16.49 -11.94 -4.10
C GLY A 67 17.15 -12.78 -5.20
N TRP A 68 16.39 -13.28 -6.17
CA TRP A 68 16.95 -13.96 -7.34
C TRP A 68 17.80 -13.01 -8.19
N ARG A 69 17.30 -11.81 -8.48
CA ARG A 69 18.01 -10.78 -9.27
C ARG A 69 19.31 -10.38 -8.60
N ASP A 70 19.32 -10.25 -7.27
CA ASP A 70 20.53 -9.95 -6.52
C ASP A 70 21.53 -11.11 -6.56
N ALA A 71 21.09 -12.37 -6.40
CA ALA A 71 21.96 -13.53 -6.54
C ALA A 71 22.50 -13.71 -7.98
N GLU A 72 21.72 -13.34 -9.00
CA GLU A 72 22.12 -13.45 -10.41
C GLU A 72 23.28 -12.49 -10.75
N LYS A 73 23.46 -11.39 -10.01
CA LYS A 73 24.62 -10.48 -10.17
C LYS A 73 25.95 -11.21 -9.93
N ASP A 74 25.95 -12.18 -9.02
CA ASP A 74 27.10 -13.03 -8.71
C ASP A 74 27.02 -14.41 -9.41
N HIS A 75 26.17 -14.54 -10.44
CA HIS A 75 25.88 -15.79 -11.15
C HIS A 75 25.37 -16.94 -10.26
N ALA A 76 24.87 -16.62 -9.07
CA ALA A 76 24.36 -17.57 -8.08
C ALA A 76 22.83 -17.75 -8.16
N GLY A 77 22.15 -17.21 -9.17
CA GLY A 77 20.69 -17.26 -9.25
C GLY A 77 20.12 -18.66 -9.44
N TYR A 78 20.87 -19.60 -10.05
CA TYR A 78 20.46 -21.01 -10.07
C TYR A 78 20.47 -21.63 -8.67
N GLU A 79 21.52 -21.40 -7.89
CA GLU A 79 21.60 -21.87 -6.50
C GLU A 79 20.52 -21.22 -5.63
N TYR A 80 20.26 -19.93 -5.83
CA TYR A 80 19.18 -19.22 -5.16
C TYR A 80 17.83 -19.88 -5.46
N CYS A 81 17.55 -20.19 -6.74
CA CYS A 81 16.33 -20.87 -7.13
C CYS A 81 16.22 -22.25 -6.48
N TRP A 82 17.30 -23.03 -6.49
CA TRP A 82 17.33 -24.36 -5.88
C TRP A 82 17.04 -24.31 -4.37
N LYS A 83 17.71 -23.41 -3.64
CA LYS A 83 17.54 -23.26 -2.18
C LYS A 83 16.12 -22.83 -1.80
N ASN A 84 15.47 -22.03 -2.64
CA ASN A 84 14.17 -21.43 -2.35
C ASN A 84 13.00 -22.11 -3.06
N PHE A 85 13.21 -23.27 -3.70
CA PHE A 85 12.19 -23.99 -4.48
C PHE A 85 11.54 -23.12 -5.56
N LEU A 86 12.36 -22.38 -6.31
CA LEU A 86 11.91 -21.52 -7.40
C LEU A 86 12.31 -22.12 -8.76
N SER A 87 11.48 -21.86 -9.77
CA SER A 87 11.81 -22.19 -11.16
C SER A 87 12.75 -21.14 -11.75
N ALA A 88 14.02 -21.52 -12.00
CA ALA A 88 15.00 -20.65 -12.67
C ALA A 88 14.53 -20.24 -14.08
N GLN A 89 13.80 -21.10 -14.79
CA GLN A 89 13.21 -20.76 -16.07
C GLN A 89 12.14 -19.66 -15.91
N SER A 90 11.24 -19.81 -14.93
CA SER A 90 10.18 -18.82 -14.71
C SER A 90 10.75 -17.47 -14.28
N MET A 91 11.80 -17.45 -13.45
CA MET A 91 12.48 -16.20 -13.07
C MET A 91 13.10 -15.46 -14.27
N ARG A 92 13.74 -16.18 -15.19
CA ARG A 92 14.26 -15.57 -16.43
C ARG A 92 13.15 -15.03 -17.34
N VAL A 93 12.02 -15.74 -17.44
CA VAL A 93 10.88 -15.25 -18.23
C VAL A 93 10.28 -14.01 -17.57
N ILE A 94 10.13 -13.99 -16.24
CA ILE A 94 9.68 -12.81 -15.48
C ILE A 94 10.61 -11.61 -15.76
N ASP A 95 11.93 -11.81 -15.72
CA ASP A 95 12.90 -10.76 -16.01
C ASP A 95 12.77 -10.22 -17.45
N SER A 96 12.58 -11.11 -18.42
CA SER A 96 12.37 -10.73 -19.82
C SER A 96 11.08 -9.93 -20.00
N LEU A 97 9.97 -10.39 -19.41
CA LEU A 97 8.68 -9.71 -19.51
C LEU A 97 8.69 -8.35 -18.83
N ARG A 98 9.39 -8.20 -17.69
CA ARG A 98 9.57 -6.89 -17.05
C ARG A 98 10.22 -5.87 -17.99
N LYS A 99 11.26 -6.28 -18.71
CA LYS A 99 11.95 -5.43 -19.71
C LYS A 99 11.04 -5.10 -20.88
N GLU A 100 10.28 -6.08 -21.38
CA GLU A 100 9.31 -5.89 -22.47
C GLU A 100 8.22 -4.90 -22.06
N PHE A 101 7.60 -5.08 -20.90
CA PHE A 101 6.55 -4.19 -20.41
C PHE A 101 7.06 -2.78 -20.15
N TYR A 102 8.28 -2.63 -19.61
CA TYR A 102 8.91 -1.32 -19.48
C TYR A 102 9.13 -0.66 -20.84
N SER A 103 9.61 -1.41 -21.85
CA SER A 103 9.78 -0.90 -23.21
C SER A 103 8.46 -0.41 -23.79
N LEU A 104 7.37 -1.16 -23.62
CA LEU A 104 6.05 -0.76 -24.11
C LEU A 104 5.56 0.54 -23.45
N LEU A 105 5.75 0.73 -22.14
CA LEU A 105 5.41 1.99 -21.46
C LEU A 105 6.25 3.18 -21.94
N LYS A 106 7.51 2.91 -22.28
CA LYS A 106 8.41 3.92 -22.85
C LYS A 106 7.95 4.31 -24.24
N ASP A 107 7.58 3.34 -25.07
CA ASP A 107 7.09 3.57 -26.44
C ASP A 107 5.77 4.36 -26.45
N THR A 108 4.91 4.15 -25.45
CA THR A 108 3.68 4.96 -25.28
C THR A 108 3.95 6.36 -24.71
N GLY A 109 5.18 6.63 -24.25
CA GLY A 109 5.57 7.88 -23.60
C GLY A 109 5.00 8.08 -22.20
N LEU A 110 4.45 7.03 -21.56
CA LEU A 110 3.95 7.09 -20.18
C LEU A 110 5.10 7.13 -19.16
N VAL A 111 6.20 6.50 -19.52
CA VAL A 111 7.44 6.39 -18.76
C VAL A 111 8.60 6.91 -19.62
N ASP A 112 9.56 7.59 -19.00
CA ASP A 112 10.76 8.07 -19.66
C ASP A 112 11.94 7.08 -19.57
N SER A 113 13.13 7.51 -19.96
CA SER A 113 14.32 6.64 -19.95
C SER A 113 14.94 6.48 -18.56
N ASN A 114 14.51 7.26 -17.55
CA ASN A 114 15.06 7.22 -16.22
C ASN A 114 14.13 6.42 -15.28
N PRO A 115 14.42 5.14 -15.03
CA PRO A 115 13.54 4.29 -14.24
C PRO A 115 13.41 4.76 -12.78
N THR A 116 14.32 5.58 -12.25
CA THR A 116 14.25 6.00 -10.84
C THR A 116 13.05 6.90 -10.54
N ILE A 117 12.54 7.62 -11.54
CA ILE A 117 11.44 8.58 -11.38
C ILE A 117 10.14 7.88 -11.00
N TYR A 118 9.88 6.70 -11.57
CA TYR A 118 8.62 5.96 -11.40
C TYR A 118 8.65 4.96 -10.25
N ASN A 119 9.59 5.13 -9.32
CA ASN A 119 9.88 4.15 -8.27
C ASN A 119 10.09 4.76 -6.87
N ALA A 120 9.79 6.05 -6.69
CA ALA A 120 9.90 6.73 -5.39
C ALA A 120 9.14 6.02 -4.26
N TRP A 121 8.05 5.32 -4.58
CA TRP A 121 7.16 4.64 -3.63
C TRP A 121 7.09 3.12 -3.83
N SER A 122 8.07 2.53 -4.51
CA SER A 122 8.11 1.07 -4.76
C SER A 122 8.14 0.20 -3.50
N TYR A 123 8.60 0.75 -2.37
CA TYR A 123 8.60 0.05 -1.08
C TYR A 123 7.36 0.34 -0.21
N ASP A 124 6.43 1.16 -0.69
CA ASP A 124 5.15 1.42 -0.03
C ASP A 124 4.19 0.27 -0.30
N GLN A 125 4.14 -0.70 0.61
CA GLN A 125 3.34 -1.90 0.41
C GLN A 125 1.84 -1.60 0.32
N SER A 126 1.33 -0.61 1.06
CA SER A 126 -0.09 -0.23 1.00
C SER A 126 -0.45 0.30 -0.38
N LEU A 127 0.46 1.06 -1.00
CA LEU A 127 0.31 1.54 -2.36
C LEU A 127 0.40 0.42 -3.40
N VAL A 128 1.35 -0.51 -3.25
CA VAL A 128 1.46 -1.68 -4.15
C VAL A 128 0.19 -2.54 -4.07
N ARG A 129 -0.37 -2.77 -2.87
CA ARG A 129 -1.66 -3.44 -2.68
C ARG A 129 -2.81 -2.71 -3.36
N ALA A 130 -2.81 -1.38 -3.31
CA ALA A 130 -3.81 -0.56 -3.97
C ALA A 130 -3.78 -0.73 -5.50
N VAL A 131 -2.59 -0.75 -6.10
CA VAL A 131 -2.44 -1.00 -7.53
C VAL A 131 -2.85 -2.43 -7.89
N VAL A 132 -2.50 -3.43 -7.06
CA VAL A 132 -2.97 -4.81 -7.24
C VAL A 132 -4.50 -4.88 -7.18
N CYS A 133 -5.13 -4.25 -6.20
CA CYS A 133 -6.59 -4.16 -6.11
C CYS A 133 -7.18 -3.54 -7.38
N TYR A 134 -6.64 -2.41 -7.84
CA TYR A 134 -7.11 -1.75 -9.05
C TYR A 134 -7.03 -2.65 -10.28
N GLY A 135 -5.91 -3.38 -10.44
CA GLY A 135 -5.72 -4.32 -11.53
C GLY A 135 -6.67 -5.52 -11.48
N LEU A 136 -6.82 -6.13 -10.30
CA LEU A 136 -7.55 -7.39 -10.12
C LEU A 136 -9.06 -7.22 -9.88
N TYR A 137 -9.52 -6.03 -9.53
CA TYR A 137 -10.95 -5.75 -9.40
C TYR A 137 -11.70 -6.11 -10.71
N PRO A 138 -12.84 -6.84 -10.64
CA PRO A 138 -13.69 -7.12 -9.46
C PRO A 138 -13.36 -8.40 -8.66
N GLY A 139 -12.18 -9.01 -8.85
CA GLY A 139 -11.73 -10.17 -8.07
C GLY A 139 -11.49 -9.87 -6.60
N ILE A 140 -12.57 -9.78 -5.82
CA ILE A 140 -12.58 -9.43 -4.40
C ILE A 140 -13.25 -10.55 -3.58
N CYS A 141 -12.62 -10.88 -2.46
CA CYS A 141 -13.09 -11.86 -1.50
C CYS A 141 -13.19 -11.23 -0.11
N SER A 142 -14.32 -11.40 0.55
CA SER A 142 -14.55 -10.99 1.94
C SER A 142 -13.89 -11.96 2.89
N VAL A 143 -13.13 -11.43 3.84
CA VAL A 143 -12.66 -12.17 5.00
C VAL A 143 -13.69 -11.98 6.10
N VAL A 144 -14.31 -13.07 6.57
CA VAL A 144 -15.28 -13.04 7.67
C VAL A 144 -14.62 -13.67 8.89
N HIS A 145 -14.32 -12.84 9.90
CA HIS A 145 -13.71 -13.29 11.14
C HIS A 145 -14.72 -13.94 12.07
N ASN A 146 -14.32 -15.06 12.66
CA ASN A 146 -14.96 -15.74 13.77
C ASN A 146 -13.97 -15.78 14.96
N ASP A 147 -14.40 -16.21 16.14
CA ASP A 147 -13.58 -16.16 17.37
C ASP A 147 -12.17 -16.75 17.23
N LYS A 148 -12.02 -17.86 16.50
CA LYS A 148 -10.75 -18.60 16.34
C LYS A 148 -10.39 -18.91 14.89
N SER A 149 -11.15 -18.41 13.92
CA SER A 149 -10.97 -18.74 12.50
C SER A 149 -11.48 -17.62 11.62
N PHE A 150 -11.30 -17.76 10.31
CA PHE A 150 -11.99 -16.94 9.34
C PHE A 150 -12.60 -17.81 8.25
N SER A 151 -13.61 -17.28 7.57
CA SER A 151 -14.15 -17.85 6.34
C SER A 151 -14.00 -16.83 5.21
N LEU A 152 -13.88 -17.33 3.99
CA LEU A 152 -13.68 -16.51 2.80
C LEU A 152 -14.91 -16.59 1.92
N LYS A 153 -15.38 -15.44 1.42
CA LYS A 153 -16.58 -15.36 0.59
C LYS A 153 -16.42 -14.46 -0.63
N THR A 154 -16.80 -14.95 -1.80
CA THR A 154 -16.94 -14.14 -3.03
C THR A 154 -18.40 -13.85 -3.32
N MET A 155 -18.66 -12.79 -4.10
CA MET A 155 -20.02 -12.43 -4.53
C MET A 155 -20.70 -13.56 -5.32
N GLU A 156 -19.94 -14.20 -6.21
CA GLU A 156 -20.47 -15.17 -7.17
C GLU A 156 -20.62 -16.58 -6.59
N ASP A 157 -19.71 -17.01 -5.71
CA ASP A 157 -19.62 -18.41 -5.29
C ASP A 157 -20.02 -18.63 -3.83
N GLY A 158 -20.26 -17.56 -3.07
CA GLY A 158 -20.39 -17.66 -1.62
C GLY A 158 -19.07 -18.13 -1.01
N GLN A 159 -19.05 -19.25 -0.29
CA GLN A 159 -17.85 -19.71 0.39
C GLN A 159 -16.77 -20.19 -0.59
N VAL A 160 -15.55 -19.69 -0.41
CA VAL A 160 -14.35 -20.09 -1.15
C VAL A 160 -13.22 -20.46 -0.21
N PHE A 161 -12.15 -21.04 -0.76
CA PHE A 161 -10.94 -21.42 -0.03
C PHE A 161 -9.69 -20.88 -0.72
N LEU A 162 -8.57 -20.84 -0.02
CA LEU A 162 -7.27 -20.53 -0.63
C LEU A 162 -6.66 -21.83 -1.13
N TYR A 163 -6.08 -21.79 -2.33
CA TYR A 163 -5.32 -22.91 -2.85
C TYR A 163 -4.10 -23.17 -1.97
N SER A 164 -3.70 -24.43 -1.80
CA SER A 164 -2.65 -24.80 -0.82
C SER A 164 -1.29 -24.14 -1.07
N ASN A 165 -1.03 -23.71 -2.30
CA ASN A 165 0.21 -23.01 -2.65
C ASN A 165 0.17 -21.50 -2.30
N SER A 166 -0.99 -20.93 -1.96
CA SER A 166 -1.05 -19.53 -1.53
C SER A 166 -0.34 -19.35 -0.19
N VAL A 167 0.39 -18.24 -0.04
CA VAL A 167 1.05 -17.88 1.22
C VAL A 167 0.05 -17.67 2.36
N ASN A 168 -1.18 -17.28 2.03
CA ASN A 168 -2.26 -17.04 3.00
C ASN A 168 -2.98 -18.32 3.42
N ALA A 169 -2.77 -19.45 2.75
CA ALA A 169 -3.53 -20.68 2.98
C ALA A 169 -3.30 -21.31 4.36
N ARG A 170 -2.21 -20.92 5.04
CA ARG A 170 -1.80 -21.45 6.35
C ARG A 170 -1.92 -20.45 7.48
N ASP A 171 -2.23 -19.20 7.16
CA ASP A 171 -2.42 -18.19 8.17
C ASP A 171 -3.64 -18.55 9.01
N THR A 172 -3.47 -18.56 10.33
CA THR A 172 -4.57 -18.76 11.27
C THR A 172 -5.44 -17.50 11.38
N LYS A 173 -4.91 -16.36 10.93
CA LYS A 173 -5.58 -15.05 10.92
C LYS A 173 -5.05 -14.20 9.78
N ILE A 174 -5.96 -13.58 9.04
CA ILE A 174 -5.66 -12.55 8.03
C ILE A 174 -6.20 -11.22 8.58
N PRO A 175 -5.38 -10.27 9.07
CA PRO A 175 -5.83 -9.05 9.75
C PRO A 175 -6.34 -7.98 8.77
N PHE A 176 -7.09 -8.39 7.75
CA PHE A 176 -7.62 -7.53 6.69
C PHE A 176 -9.08 -7.88 6.38
N PRO A 177 -9.88 -6.91 5.92
CA PRO A 177 -11.26 -7.14 5.53
C PRO A 177 -11.45 -7.90 4.23
N TRP A 178 -10.47 -7.77 3.32
CA TRP A 178 -10.63 -8.25 1.97
C TRP A 178 -9.35 -8.92 1.45
N LEU A 179 -9.52 -9.81 0.49
CA LEU A 179 -8.47 -10.30 -0.39
C LEU A 179 -8.80 -9.90 -1.83
N ALA A 180 -7.84 -9.33 -2.56
CA ALA A 180 -7.87 -9.25 -4.01
C ALA A 180 -7.24 -10.51 -4.61
N PHE A 181 -7.83 -11.08 -5.66
CA PHE A 181 -7.34 -12.30 -6.32
C PHE A 181 -7.45 -12.20 -7.85
N ASN A 182 -6.58 -12.89 -8.57
CA ASN A 182 -6.57 -12.91 -10.02
C ASN A 182 -7.42 -14.05 -10.60
N GLU A 183 -7.17 -15.29 -10.15
CA GLU A 183 -7.86 -16.48 -10.66
C GLU A 183 -8.46 -17.33 -9.55
N LYS A 184 -9.59 -17.97 -9.88
CA LYS A 184 -10.21 -19.02 -9.07
C LYS A 184 -10.40 -20.28 -9.91
N ILE A 185 -10.32 -21.43 -9.27
CA ILE A 185 -10.58 -22.73 -9.87
C ILE A 185 -11.65 -23.47 -9.08
N LYS A 186 -12.57 -24.11 -9.79
CA LYS A 186 -13.58 -24.99 -9.21
C LYS A 186 -13.21 -26.45 -9.48
N VAL A 187 -12.99 -27.20 -8.41
CA VAL A 187 -12.86 -28.67 -8.46
C VAL A 187 -14.00 -29.27 -7.64
N ASN A 188 -13.75 -29.56 -6.36
CA ASN A 188 -14.77 -29.99 -5.39
C ASN A 188 -15.32 -28.80 -4.58
N ALA A 189 -14.53 -27.73 -4.51
CA ALA A 189 -14.88 -26.42 -3.96
C ALA A 189 -14.23 -25.35 -4.84
N VAL A 190 -14.55 -24.09 -4.59
CA VAL A 190 -13.92 -22.95 -5.28
C VAL A 190 -12.67 -22.53 -4.51
N PHE A 191 -11.53 -22.51 -5.20
CA PHE A 191 -10.22 -22.14 -4.64
C PHE A 191 -9.67 -20.91 -5.34
N LEU A 192 -9.29 -19.89 -4.59
CA LEU A 192 -8.53 -18.75 -5.08
C LEU A 192 -7.06 -19.18 -5.22
N ARG A 193 -6.47 -19.00 -6.40
CA ARG A 193 -5.09 -19.45 -6.68
C ARG A 193 -4.05 -18.58 -6.00
N ASP A 194 -4.32 -17.29 -5.95
CA ASP A 194 -3.48 -16.24 -5.42
C ASP A 194 -4.34 -15.24 -4.66
N SER A 195 -3.72 -14.50 -3.75
CA SER A 195 -4.41 -13.48 -2.98
C SER A 195 -3.47 -12.39 -2.46
N THR A 196 -4.01 -11.18 -2.33
CA THR A 196 -3.40 -10.08 -1.59
C THR A 196 -4.40 -9.50 -0.63
N ALA A 197 -4.03 -9.43 0.65
CA ALA A 197 -4.85 -8.77 1.65
C ALA A 197 -4.91 -7.25 1.43
N ILE A 198 -6.10 -6.66 1.48
CA ILE A 198 -6.34 -5.22 1.24
C ILE A 198 -7.31 -4.65 2.27
N SER A 199 -7.21 -3.34 2.51
CA SER A 199 -8.04 -2.61 3.47
C SER A 199 -9.31 -2.04 2.84
N ASP A 200 -10.20 -1.47 3.67
CA ASP A 200 -11.39 -0.77 3.16
C ASP A 200 -11.00 0.47 2.34
N SER A 201 -10.01 1.23 2.80
CA SER A 201 -9.57 2.44 2.10
C SER A 201 -8.98 2.12 0.72
N VAL A 202 -8.25 0.99 0.62
CA VAL A 202 -7.81 0.47 -0.68
C VAL A 202 -9.01 0.19 -1.58
N LEU A 203 -10.00 -0.57 -1.08
CA LEU A 203 -11.15 -0.97 -1.89
C LEU A 203 -12.03 0.23 -2.28
N LEU A 204 -12.21 1.21 -1.40
CA LEU A 204 -12.97 2.43 -1.68
C LEU A 204 -12.31 3.28 -2.79
N LEU A 205 -10.98 3.46 -2.74
CA LEU A 205 -10.26 4.30 -3.71
C LEU A 205 -9.98 3.57 -5.04
N PHE A 206 -9.71 2.26 -5.00
CA PHE A 206 -9.19 1.48 -6.14
C PHE A 206 -10.11 0.35 -6.61
N GLY A 207 -11.28 0.17 -5.98
CA GLY A 207 -12.30 -0.78 -6.42
C GLY A 207 -13.13 -0.26 -7.61
N GLY A 208 -14.35 -0.76 -7.77
CA GLY A 208 -15.29 -0.33 -8.81
C GLY A 208 -16.17 0.82 -8.39
N SER A 209 -17.07 1.26 -9.27
CA SER A 209 -17.89 2.46 -9.09
C SER A 209 -18.63 2.48 -7.75
N ILE A 210 -18.53 3.63 -7.06
CA ILE A 210 -19.23 3.90 -5.82
C ILE A 210 -20.58 4.57 -6.13
N SER A 211 -21.61 4.13 -5.44
CA SER A 211 -22.95 4.75 -5.43
C SER A 211 -23.33 5.11 -3.99
N LYS A 212 -24.19 6.13 -3.84
CA LYS A 212 -24.74 6.47 -2.53
C LYS A 212 -25.76 5.41 -2.11
N GLY A 213 -25.72 5.03 -0.84
CA GLY A 213 -26.68 4.14 -0.22
C GLY A 213 -27.89 4.88 0.33
N ASP A 214 -28.55 4.25 1.30
CA ASP A 214 -29.87 4.66 1.79
C ASP A 214 -29.80 5.77 2.86
N SER A 215 -28.61 6.09 3.35
CA SER A 215 -28.38 7.11 4.39
C SER A 215 -27.11 7.92 4.10
N ASP A 216 -26.99 9.08 4.73
CA ASP A 216 -25.75 9.87 4.68
C ASP A 216 -24.55 9.06 5.17
N GLY A 217 -23.44 9.16 4.45
CA GLY A 217 -22.23 8.39 4.75
C GLY A 217 -22.30 6.89 4.38
N HIS A 218 -23.39 6.41 3.79
CA HIS A 218 -23.49 5.04 3.26
C HIS A 218 -23.05 5.01 1.79
N LEU A 219 -22.02 4.22 1.49
CA LEU A 219 -21.51 3.97 0.14
C LEU A 219 -21.70 2.51 -0.25
N LYS A 220 -22.13 2.27 -1.50
CA LYS A 220 -22.38 0.94 -2.08
C LYS A 220 -21.49 0.72 -3.30
N MET A 221 -20.98 -0.50 -3.45
CA MET A 221 -20.26 -0.99 -4.63
C MET A 221 -20.81 -2.36 -5.06
N LEU A 222 -20.64 -2.74 -6.33
CA LEU A 222 -21.17 -4.01 -6.89
C LEU A 222 -22.67 -4.18 -6.66
N GLY A 223 -23.47 -3.14 -6.95
CA GLY A 223 -24.92 -3.19 -6.80
C GLY A 223 -25.39 -3.36 -5.35
N GLY A 224 -24.56 -3.00 -4.36
CA GLY A 224 -24.87 -3.14 -2.94
C GLY A 224 -24.37 -4.43 -2.31
N TYR A 225 -23.62 -5.27 -3.03
CA TYR A 225 -22.94 -6.42 -2.40
C TYR A 225 -21.87 -5.97 -1.40
N LEU A 226 -21.18 -4.86 -1.71
CA LEU A 226 -20.22 -4.23 -0.81
C LEU A 226 -20.84 -2.94 -0.28
N GLU A 227 -21.01 -2.87 1.04
CA GLU A 227 -21.60 -1.72 1.74
C GLU A 227 -20.60 -1.16 2.76
N PHE A 228 -20.43 0.15 2.72
CA PHE A 228 -19.51 0.89 3.57
C PHE A 228 -20.25 2.00 4.31
N PHE A 229 -20.16 2.02 5.63
CA PHE A 229 -20.81 2.96 6.52
C PHE A 229 -19.77 3.81 7.23
N MET A 230 -19.86 5.12 7.09
CA MET A 230 -18.94 6.09 7.67
C MET A 230 -19.67 7.42 7.91
N SER A 231 -18.97 8.45 8.40
CA SER A 231 -19.56 9.79 8.47
C SER A 231 -19.75 10.39 7.06
N SER A 232 -20.70 11.32 6.91
CA SER A 232 -20.92 11.99 5.61
C SER A 232 -19.65 12.64 5.08
N SER A 233 -18.89 13.32 5.94
CA SER A 233 -17.64 13.98 5.56
C SER A 233 -16.57 12.99 5.07
N THR A 234 -16.43 11.82 5.70
CA THR A 234 -15.50 10.79 5.24
C THR A 234 -15.95 10.17 3.91
N ALA A 235 -17.25 9.94 3.73
CA ALA A 235 -17.78 9.42 2.47
C ALA A 235 -17.59 10.41 1.32
N GLU A 236 -17.82 11.70 1.56
CA GLU A 236 -17.58 12.78 0.58
C GLU A 236 -16.10 12.88 0.22
N MET A 237 -15.21 12.79 1.22
CA MET A 237 -13.76 12.77 1.00
C MET A 237 -13.34 11.60 0.09
N PHE A 238 -13.76 10.36 0.36
CA PHE A 238 -13.43 9.22 -0.50
C PHE A 238 -13.96 9.39 -1.92
N GLN A 239 -15.19 9.89 -2.08
CA GLN A 239 -15.77 10.17 -3.40
C GLN A 239 -14.98 11.25 -4.15
N SER A 240 -14.58 12.34 -3.48
CA SER A 240 -13.78 13.42 -4.08
C SER A 240 -12.41 12.90 -4.53
N LEU A 241 -11.67 12.26 -3.63
CA LEU A 241 -10.33 11.74 -3.91
C LEU A 241 -10.35 10.73 -5.05
N ARG A 242 -11.35 9.85 -5.07
CA ARG A 242 -11.52 8.89 -6.15
C ARG A 242 -11.79 9.58 -7.49
N LYS A 243 -12.71 10.54 -7.51
CA LYS A 243 -13.02 11.31 -8.73
C LYS A 243 -11.77 12.03 -9.26
N GLU A 244 -11.01 12.69 -8.38
CA GLU A 244 -9.78 13.38 -8.74
C GLU A 244 -8.68 12.40 -9.23
N LEU A 245 -8.60 11.19 -8.65
CA LEU A 245 -7.69 10.14 -9.10
C LEU A 245 -8.09 9.61 -10.48
N ASP A 246 -9.38 9.36 -10.73
CA ASP A 246 -9.89 8.94 -12.03
C ASP A 246 -9.61 10.02 -13.10
N GLU A 247 -9.82 11.29 -12.77
CA GLU A 247 -9.48 12.43 -13.63
C GLU A 247 -7.98 12.48 -13.94
N LEU A 248 -7.12 12.33 -12.93
CA LEU A 248 -5.66 12.24 -13.12
C LEU A 248 -5.29 11.12 -14.08
N ILE A 249 -5.85 9.92 -13.90
CA ILE A 249 -5.57 8.76 -14.77
C ILE A 249 -5.98 9.08 -16.22
N GLN A 250 -7.18 9.64 -16.43
CA GLN A 250 -7.64 10.02 -17.76
C GLN A 250 -6.76 11.08 -18.41
N ILE A 251 -6.43 12.14 -17.67
CA ILE A 251 -5.57 13.23 -18.15
C ILE A 251 -4.18 12.71 -18.51
N LYS A 252 -3.60 11.82 -17.70
CA LYS A 252 -2.29 11.20 -17.98
C LYS A 252 -2.35 10.28 -19.20
N LEU A 253 -3.45 9.58 -19.44
CA LEU A 253 -3.63 8.77 -20.65
C LEU A 253 -3.77 9.63 -21.92
N LEU A 254 -4.47 10.77 -21.84
CA LEU A 254 -4.59 11.73 -22.94
C LEU A 254 -3.28 12.48 -23.21
N HIS A 255 -2.47 12.70 -22.17
CA HIS A 255 -1.18 13.38 -22.23
C HIS A 255 -0.07 12.53 -21.60
N PRO A 256 0.39 11.45 -22.27
CA PRO A 256 1.31 10.46 -21.69
C PRO A 256 2.59 11.05 -21.09
N LYS A 257 3.13 12.11 -21.70
CA LYS A 257 4.38 12.77 -21.28
C LYS A 257 4.22 13.78 -20.14
N MET A 258 2.99 14.01 -19.65
CA MET A 258 2.75 14.92 -18.52
C MET A 258 3.39 14.38 -17.24
N GLY A 259 4.11 15.23 -16.50
CA GLY A 259 4.56 14.90 -15.15
C GLY A 259 3.41 14.91 -14.14
N VAL A 260 3.40 13.96 -13.20
CA VAL A 260 2.36 13.86 -12.16
C VAL A 260 2.62 14.75 -10.93
N HIS A 261 3.70 15.53 -10.94
CA HIS A 261 4.13 16.37 -9.81
C HIS A 261 3.11 17.43 -9.42
N THR A 262 2.33 17.94 -10.37
CA THR A 262 1.23 18.89 -10.10
C THR A 262 0.09 18.29 -9.26
N TYR A 263 0.01 16.96 -9.18
CA TYR A 263 -0.97 16.21 -8.40
C TYR A 263 -0.40 15.68 -7.08
N HIS A 264 0.76 16.17 -6.66
CA HIS A 264 1.40 15.72 -5.43
C HIS A 264 0.45 15.76 -4.22
N GLU A 265 -0.34 16.82 -4.02
CA GLU A 265 -1.23 16.91 -2.86
C GLU A 265 -2.28 15.79 -2.83
N LEU A 266 -2.81 15.42 -4.01
CA LEU A 266 -3.72 14.29 -4.16
C LEU A 266 -3.02 12.97 -3.85
N LEU A 267 -1.86 12.73 -4.47
CA LEU A 267 -1.12 11.48 -4.31
C LEU A 267 -0.63 11.27 -2.87
N SER A 268 -0.15 12.33 -2.20
CA SER A 268 0.23 12.29 -0.79
C SER A 268 -0.97 12.04 0.12
N ALA A 269 -2.12 12.66 -0.14
CA ALA A 269 -3.34 12.40 0.63
C ALA A 269 -3.79 10.94 0.52
N ILE A 270 -3.76 10.38 -0.70
CA ILE A 270 -4.05 8.96 -0.96
C ILE A 270 -3.08 8.07 -0.16
N ARG A 271 -1.77 8.30 -0.28
CA ARG A 271 -0.77 7.51 0.46
C ARG A 271 -0.97 7.58 1.96
N LEU A 272 -1.27 8.75 2.49
CA LEU A 272 -1.51 8.95 3.91
C LEU A 272 -2.73 8.15 4.40
N ILE A 273 -3.83 8.18 3.66
CA ILE A 273 -5.02 7.37 3.94
C ILE A 273 -4.69 5.87 3.91
N LEU A 274 -3.98 5.41 2.88
CA LEU A 274 -3.63 3.99 2.72
C LEU A 274 -2.68 3.49 3.81
N SER A 275 -1.72 4.31 4.23
CA SER A 275 -0.74 3.98 5.27
C SER A 275 -1.31 4.03 6.68
N GLY A 276 -2.30 4.89 6.93
CA GLY A 276 -2.97 5.05 8.22
C GLY A 276 -4.13 4.09 8.47
N ASP A 277 -4.49 3.24 7.50
CA ASP A 277 -5.62 2.32 7.61
C ASP A 277 -5.28 1.12 8.50
N GLN A 278 -6.02 0.98 9.60
CA GLN A 278 -5.87 -0.10 10.58
C GLN A 278 -6.37 -1.46 10.08
N CYS A 279 -6.90 -1.55 8.85
CA CYS A 279 -7.33 -2.80 8.22
C CYS A 279 -8.36 -3.58 9.06
N SER A 280 -9.13 -2.89 9.90
CA SER A 280 -10.10 -3.50 10.80
C SER A 280 -11.42 -3.86 10.11
N GLY A 281 -11.65 -3.41 8.87
CA GLY A 281 -12.97 -3.49 8.25
C GLY A 281 -13.96 -2.50 8.87
N LYS A 282 -13.46 -1.36 9.34
CA LYS A 282 -14.19 -0.32 10.09
C LYS A 282 -15.46 0.18 9.41
N PHE A 283 -15.53 0.08 8.08
CA PHE A 283 -16.67 0.58 7.33
C PHE A 283 -17.69 -0.50 6.98
N VAL A 284 -17.45 -1.78 7.26
CA VAL A 284 -18.36 -2.87 6.84
C VAL A 284 -19.38 -3.19 7.94
N PHE A 285 -20.67 -3.06 7.63
CA PHE A 285 -21.75 -3.42 8.54
C PHE A 285 -21.74 -4.92 8.88
N ASN A 286 -22.06 -5.27 10.13
CA ASN A 286 -21.96 -6.62 10.72
C ASN A 286 -20.55 -7.20 10.97
N ARG A 287 -19.47 -6.50 10.62
CA ARG A 287 -18.12 -6.91 11.04
C ARG A 287 -17.88 -6.40 12.46
N GLN A 288 -18.29 -7.20 13.46
CA GLN A 288 -18.08 -6.86 14.87
C GLN A 288 -16.61 -6.52 15.11
N MET A 289 -16.33 -5.28 15.50
CA MET A 289 -15.03 -4.85 15.97
C MET A 289 -14.70 -5.70 17.22
N MET A 290 -13.68 -6.55 17.16
CA MET A 290 -13.04 -7.02 18.40
C MET A 290 -12.32 -5.82 19.01
N THR A 291 -13.06 -5.03 19.79
CA THR A 291 -12.51 -3.97 20.63
C THR A 291 -11.47 -4.58 21.56
N GLN A 292 -10.21 -4.20 21.36
CA GLN A 292 -9.26 -4.21 22.47
C GLN A 292 -9.84 -3.32 23.56
N GLN A 293 -9.89 -3.82 24.79
CA GLN A 293 -10.44 -3.12 25.95
C GLN A 293 -9.85 -1.71 26.05
N PRO A 294 -10.67 -0.66 26.22
CA PRO A 294 -10.17 0.65 26.59
C PRO A 294 -9.64 0.59 28.02
N SER A 295 -8.37 0.95 28.23
CA SER A 295 -7.91 1.38 29.55
C SER A 295 -8.68 2.64 29.96
N ASN A 296 -9.26 2.60 31.15
CA ASN A 296 -10.18 3.56 31.77
C ASN A 296 -10.01 5.05 31.38
N PRO A 297 -11.12 5.78 31.14
CA PRO A 297 -11.09 7.23 31.02
C PRO A 297 -11.23 7.90 32.40
N SER A 298 -10.21 8.64 32.83
CA SER A 298 -10.40 9.68 33.85
C SER A 298 -10.68 11.01 33.16
N SER A 299 -11.89 11.49 33.40
CA SER A 299 -12.50 12.75 32.96
C SER A 299 -11.72 14.01 33.31
N THR A 300 -11.73 14.98 32.39
CA THR A 300 -12.12 16.37 32.70
C THR A 300 -12.70 17.01 31.44
N ALA A 301 -13.94 17.47 31.54
CA ALA A 301 -14.66 18.21 30.51
C ALA A 301 -14.30 19.70 30.56
N THR A 302 -14.17 20.36 29.40
CA THR A 302 -14.38 21.81 29.19
C THR A 302 -14.41 22.14 27.69
N PRO A 303 -14.96 23.30 27.26
CA PRO A 303 -16.24 23.36 26.57
C PRO A 303 -16.12 23.70 25.07
N SER A 304 -17.27 23.57 24.40
CA SER A 304 -17.61 24.04 23.06
C SER A 304 -16.91 25.35 22.64
N GLN A 305 -16.30 25.36 21.46
CA GLN A 305 -15.77 26.54 20.78
C GLN A 305 -16.15 26.56 19.28
N PRO A 306 -16.12 27.76 18.66
CA PRO A 306 -17.23 28.24 17.84
C PRO A 306 -17.02 28.09 16.33
N SER A 307 -18.09 28.39 15.59
CA SER A 307 -18.15 28.56 14.14
C SER A 307 -16.95 29.35 13.61
N MET A 308 -16.14 28.71 12.76
CA MET A 308 -14.98 29.34 12.12
C MET A 308 -15.41 30.13 10.88
N SER A 309 -15.08 31.42 10.91
CA SER A 309 -15.16 32.39 9.83
C SER A 309 -14.25 32.02 8.66
N ARG A 310 -14.79 32.09 7.44
CA ARG A 310 -14.02 32.09 6.19
C ARG A 310 -12.97 33.21 6.22
N THR A 311 -11.70 32.84 6.32
CA THR A 311 -10.60 33.71 5.86
C THR A 311 -10.27 33.32 4.43
N GLU A 312 -10.42 34.31 3.55
CA GLU A 312 -10.11 34.24 2.13
C GLU A 312 -8.67 33.75 1.92
N SER A 313 -8.54 32.63 1.22
CA SER A 313 -7.26 32.13 0.73
C SER A 313 -7.04 32.72 -0.66
N GLY A 314 -6.10 33.66 -0.76
CA GLY A 314 -5.55 34.11 -2.05
C GLY A 314 -4.62 33.05 -2.66
N PRO A 315 -4.28 33.16 -3.96
CA PRO A 315 -3.49 32.16 -4.66
C PRO A 315 -1.98 32.38 -4.40
N GLY A 316 -1.26 31.37 -3.90
CA GLY A 316 0.21 31.43 -3.71
C GLY A 316 0.76 30.36 -2.76
N GLY A 317 1.05 29.18 -3.29
CA GLY A 317 1.37 27.94 -2.57
C GLY A 317 2.86 27.66 -2.33
N ASP A 318 3.60 28.54 -1.66
CA ASP A 318 5.04 28.33 -1.35
C ASP A 318 5.36 28.17 0.15
N ASN A 319 4.36 27.99 1.01
CA ASN A 319 4.57 27.80 2.45
C ASN A 319 4.40 26.32 2.84
N PRO A 320 5.46 25.62 3.32
CA PRO A 320 5.37 24.22 3.74
C PRO A 320 4.26 23.94 4.75
N LYS A 321 3.97 24.90 5.66
CA LYS A 321 2.87 24.75 6.63
C LYS A 321 1.50 24.67 5.96
N SER A 322 1.24 25.51 4.95
CA SER A 322 -0.05 25.49 4.25
C SER A 322 -0.19 24.26 3.37
N GLN A 323 0.88 23.86 2.68
CA GLN A 323 0.88 22.63 1.89
C GLN A 323 0.61 21.39 2.75
N LEU A 324 1.30 21.24 3.89
CA LEU A 324 1.05 20.14 4.83
C LEU A 324 -0.40 20.15 5.34
N GLN A 325 -0.91 21.32 5.72
CA GLN A 325 -2.30 21.46 6.14
C GLN A 325 -3.28 21.04 5.04
N THR A 326 -3.05 21.46 3.79
CA THR A 326 -3.87 21.04 2.64
C THR A 326 -3.87 19.53 2.47
N VAL A 327 -2.71 18.88 2.51
CA VAL A 327 -2.59 17.42 2.38
C VAL A 327 -3.36 16.70 3.50
N LEU A 328 -3.22 17.16 4.75
CA LEU A 328 -3.90 16.55 5.89
C LEU A 328 -5.42 16.71 5.82
N ILE A 329 -5.91 17.90 5.47
CA ILE A 329 -7.34 18.15 5.30
C ILE A 329 -7.91 17.30 4.18
N ARG A 330 -7.20 17.18 3.04
CA ARG A 330 -7.59 16.30 1.92
C ARG A 330 -7.64 14.83 2.32
N ALA A 331 -6.78 14.42 3.26
CA ALA A 331 -6.77 13.08 3.84
C ALA A 331 -7.82 12.88 4.95
N GLY A 332 -8.65 13.89 5.25
CA GLY A 332 -9.65 13.84 6.33
C GLY A 332 -9.05 13.84 7.73
N ILE A 333 -7.79 14.26 7.86
CA ILE A 333 -7.03 14.35 9.11
C ILE A 333 -7.11 15.77 9.65
N ALA A 334 -7.17 15.90 10.97
CA ALA A 334 -7.15 17.19 11.65
C ALA A 334 -5.89 18.00 11.31
N ALA A 335 -5.98 19.32 11.45
CA ALA A 335 -4.85 20.21 11.18
C ALA A 335 -3.61 19.85 12.04
N PRO A 336 -2.39 20.01 11.51
CA PRO A 336 -1.17 19.63 12.20
C PRO A 336 -0.94 20.52 13.42
N VAL A 337 -0.51 19.91 14.53
CA VAL A 337 -0.15 20.61 15.76
C VAL A 337 1.37 20.77 15.82
N TYR A 338 1.85 21.95 16.22
CA TYR A 338 3.27 22.24 16.30
C TYR A 338 3.70 22.51 17.74
N GLU A 339 4.69 21.75 18.21
CA GLU A 339 5.36 21.95 19.48
C GLU A 339 6.78 22.45 19.26
N THR A 340 7.06 23.70 19.64
CA THR A 340 8.40 24.30 19.46
C THR A 340 9.12 24.44 20.78
N LYS A 341 10.29 23.81 20.88
CA LYS A 341 11.22 23.90 22.02
C LYS A 341 12.37 24.85 21.68
N GLN A 342 12.71 25.71 22.63
CA GLN A 342 13.91 26.53 22.55
C GLN A 342 15.10 25.71 23.06
N LEU A 343 16.12 25.52 22.22
CA LEU A 343 17.33 24.76 22.55
C LEU A 343 18.42 25.66 23.14
N SER A 344 18.50 26.91 22.67
CA SER A 344 19.42 27.93 23.16
C SER A 344 18.85 29.33 22.90
N ASN A 345 19.53 30.39 23.33
CA ASN A 345 19.08 31.78 23.12
C ASN A 345 18.77 32.11 21.65
N THR A 346 19.37 31.40 20.69
CA THR A 346 19.22 31.65 19.25
C THR A 346 18.71 30.46 18.46
N GLN A 347 18.47 29.29 19.07
CA GLN A 347 18.01 28.09 18.35
C GLN A 347 16.69 27.54 18.89
N TYR A 348 15.79 27.26 17.96
CA TYR A 348 14.47 26.66 18.19
C TYR A 348 14.35 25.39 17.35
N ARG A 349 13.68 24.38 17.87
CA ARG A 349 13.35 23.16 17.14
C ARG A 349 11.87 22.87 17.31
N SER A 350 11.19 22.61 16.21
CA SER A 350 9.76 22.30 16.21
C SER A 350 9.54 20.83 15.90
N THR A 351 8.53 20.25 16.54
CA THR A 351 7.96 18.94 16.21
C THR A 351 6.56 19.17 15.69
N VAL A 352 6.23 18.58 14.55
CA VAL A 352 4.88 18.57 14.01
C VAL A 352 4.21 17.23 14.31
N GLU A 353 2.99 17.26 14.81
CA GLU A 353 2.16 16.09 15.11
C GLU A 353 0.89 16.07 14.27
N PHE A 354 0.61 14.94 13.65
CA PHE A 354 -0.64 14.67 12.93
C PHE A 354 -0.93 13.17 12.90
N ASN A 355 -2.18 12.77 13.16
CA ASN A 355 -2.63 11.37 13.11
C ASN A 355 -1.73 10.38 13.88
N GLY A 356 -1.24 10.78 15.07
CA GLY A 356 -0.32 9.99 15.90
C GLY A 356 1.12 9.90 15.37
N THR A 357 1.43 10.54 14.24
CA THR A 357 2.78 10.65 13.68
C THR A 357 3.44 11.93 14.19
N GLN A 358 4.69 11.84 14.64
CA GLN A 358 5.49 12.99 15.07
C GLN A 358 6.75 13.09 14.21
N ILE A 359 6.96 14.26 13.61
CA ILE A 359 8.14 14.54 12.78
C ILE A 359 8.86 15.76 13.34
N VAL A 360 10.17 15.62 13.54
CA VAL A 360 10.99 16.63 14.19
C VAL A 360 11.80 17.37 13.14
N GLY A 361 11.66 18.69 13.10
CA GLY A 361 12.46 19.56 12.24
C GLY A 361 13.89 19.77 12.75
N ARG A 362 14.70 20.39 11.91
CA ARG A 362 16.06 20.83 12.22
C ARG A 362 16.04 22.08 13.12
N PRO A 363 17.10 22.31 13.92
CA PRO A 363 17.26 23.55 14.68
C PRO A 363 17.32 24.77 13.75
N CYS A 364 16.50 25.78 14.04
CA CYS A 364 16.38 27.01 13.28
C CYS A 364 16.51 28.25 14.17
N ASN A 365 16.83 29.39 13.56
CA ASN A 365 17.16 30.62 14.29
C ASN A 365 15.94 31.32 14.94
N ASN A 366 14.72 30.92 14.58
CA ASN A 366 13.49 31.45 15.18
C ASN A 366 12.37 30.40 15.14
N LYS A 367 11.36 30.59 16.00
CA LYS A 367 10.20 29.69 16.13
C LYS A 367 9.44 29.47 14.82
N LYS A 368 9.18 30.53 14.05
CA LYS A 368 8.42 30.43 12.80
C LYS A 368 9.15 29.60 11.74
N GLN A 369 10.47 29.74 11.67
CA GLN A 369 11.31 28.97 10.75
C GLN A 369 11.41 27.51 11.20
N ALA A 370 11.52 27.25 12.52
CA ALA A 370 11.51 25.90 13.07
C ALA A 370 10.21 25.15 12.72
N GLU A 371 9.06 25.81 12.81
CA GLU A 371 7.77 25.23 12.42
C GLU A 371 7.66 24.99 10.91
N LYS A 372 8.18 25.90 10.08
CA LYS A 372 8.23 25.73 8.62
C LYS A 372 9.12 24.56 8.23
N ASP A 373 10.26 24.41 8.89
CA ASP A 373 11.21 23.33 8.66
C ASP A 373 10.62 21.97 9.06
N ALA A 374 10.00 21.87 10.24
CA ALA A 374 9.27 20.66 10.65
C ALA A 374 8.14 20.30 9.66
N ALA A 375 7.45 21.30 9.10
CA ALA A 375 6.45 21.06 8.07
C ALA A 375 7.06 20.57 6.73
N ALA A 376 8.23 21.09 6.36
CA ALA A 376 8.95 20.65 5.16
C ALA A 376 9.46 19.21 5.30
N GLU A 377 10.07 18.86 6.44
CA GLU A 377 10.50 17.48 6.74
C GLU A 377 9.30 16.51 6.75
N ALA A 378 8.13 16.94 7.23
CA ALA A 378 6.91 16.14 7.15
C ALA A 378 6.42 15.94 5.71
N LEU A 379 6.51 16.95 4.85
CA LEU A 379 6.19 16.84 3.43
C LEU A 379 7.16 15.92 2.70
N GLU A 380 8.47 16.03 2.95
CA GLU A 380 9.48 15.13 2.39
C GLU A 380 9.24 13.67 2.81
N TRP A 381 8.86 13.46 4.08
CA TRP A 381 8.47 12.14 4.57
C TRP A 381 7.23 11.59 3.84
N LEU A 382 6.20 12.42 3.63
CA LEU A 382 5.00 12.09 2.85
C LEU A 382 5.30 11.88 1.36
N LEU A 383 6.39 12.46 0.85
CA LEU A 383 6.88 12.32 -0.51
C LEU A 383 7.81 11.13 -0.71
N GLY A 384 8.31 10.52 0.36
CA GLY A 384 9.23 9.39 0.28
C GLY A 384 10.66 9.74 -0.15
N GLU A 385 11.05 11.03 -0.20
CA GLU A 385 12.37 11.45 -0.71
C GLU A 385 13.56 11.05 0.18
N ASN A 386 13.34 10.58 1.42
CA ASN A 386 14.41 10.25 2.38
C ASN A 386 14.46 8.81 2.90
N ARG A 387 13.83 7.83 2.23
CA ARG A 387 13.95 6.40 2.64
C ARG A 387 15.15 5.66 2.03
N ALA A 388 15.96 6.31 1.19
CA ALA A 388 17.02 5.63 0.45
C ALA A 388 18.35 5.39 1.21
N THR A 389 18.57 5.93 2.42
CA THR A 389 19.94 5.92 2.98
C THR A 389 20.15 5.54 4.45
N ASN A 390 19.14 5.22 5.27
CA ASN A 390 19.43 4.99 6.70
C ASN A 390 18.67 3.87 7.43
N GLY A 391 17.97 2.97 6.72
CA GLY A 391 17.17 1.92 7.38
C GLY A 391 17.61 0.46 7.17
N TYR A 392 18.50 0.17 6.22
CA TYR A 392 18.68 -1.21 5.72
C TYR A 392 20.01 -1.89 6.08
N VAL A 393 20.95 -1.21 6.74
CA VAL A 393 22.28 -1.76 7.06
C VAL A 393 22.36 -2.43 8.44
N ASP A 394 21.47 -2.12 9.38
CA ASP A 394 21.61 -2.61 10.77
C ASP A 394 20.98 -3.97 11.07
N HIS A 395 20.04 -4.48 10.27
CA HIS A 395 19.37 -5.75 10.58
C HIS A 395 20.05 -6.99 9.97
N VAL A 396 20.78 -6.85 8.86
CA VAL A 396 21.53 -7.97 8.24
C VAL A 396 22.83 -8.25 9.00
N SER A 397 23.41 -7.21 9.60
CA SER A 397 24.66 -7.27 10.38
C SER A 397 24.52 -8.05 11.71
N MET A 398 23.30 -8.17 12.25
CA MET A 398 23.03 -8.95 13.47
C MET A 398 22.82 -10.46 13.23
N LEU A 399 22.47 -10.88 12.01
CA LEU A 399 22.24 -12.30 11.69
C LEU A 399 23.53 -13.05 11.32
N LEU A 400 24.61 -12.34 10.99
CA LEU A 400 25.90 -12.93 10.60
C LEU A 400 26.94 -12.99 11.74
N LYS A 401 26.62 -12.52 12.96
CA LYS A 401 27.57 -12.50 14.10
C LYS A 401 27.29 -13.51 15.22
N LYS A 402 26.31 -14.41 15.08
CA LYS A 402 26.10 -15.54 16.03
C LYS A 402 26.34 -16.90 15.39
N SER A 403 27.59 -17.16 15.01
CA SER A 403 28.09 -18.53 14.83
C SER A 403 29.61 -18.54 14.80
N LYS A 404 30.24 -18.30 15.96
CA LYS A 404 31.63 -18.69 16.26
C LYS A 404 31.94 -18.39 17.72
N LYS A 405 31.54 -19.31 18.61
CA LYS A 405 32.34 -19.74 19.77
C LYS A 405 31.64 -20.89 20.48
N ASP A 406 32.48 -21.82 20.92
CA ASP A 406 32.26 -22.91 21.88
C ASP A 406 31.72 -24.23 21.31
N HIS A 407 32.61 -25.17 20.94
CA HIS A 407 33.09 -26.19 21.88
C HIS A 407 34.10 -27.17 21.22
N TYR A 408 35.22 -27.35 21.94
CA TYR A 408 36.24 -28.43 21.92
C TYR A 408 37.05 -28.71 20.66
#